data_AF-A0A4Q6E564-F1
#
_entry.id   AF-A0A4Q6E564-F1
#
_cell.length_a   1.000
_cell.length_b   1.000
_cell.length_c   1.000
_cell.angle_alpha   90.00
_cell.angle_beta   90.00
_cell.angle_gamma   90.00
#
_symmetry.space_group_name_H-M   'P 1'
#
loop_
_entity.id
_entity.type
_entity.pdbx_description
1 polymer ?
#
loop_
_entity_poly.entity_id
_entity_poly.type
_entity_poly.pdbx_seq_one_letter_code
_entity_poly.pdbx_strand_id
1 'polypeptide(L)' 'MARFLRFSVVVLCCMLLVCIYATAATALPNVIVIVADDLGAADINCYGVKDLITTNLDKLAASGLQFKNN' A
#
# COMPACT_ATOMS: atom_id res chain seq x y z
N MET A 1 51.45 5.34 -6.28
CA MET A 1 50.15 6.03 -6.48
C MET A 1 49.02 5.10 -6.94
N ALA A 2 49.16 4.32 -8.02
CA ALA A 2 48.05 3.49 -8.55
C ALA A 2 47.44 2.45 -7.58
N ARG A 3 48.21 1.93 -6.62
CA ARG A 3 47.71 0.98 -5.60
C ARG A 3 46.74 1.63 -4.59
N PHE A 4 47.00 2.88 -4.20
CA PHE A 4 46.10 3.64 -3.32
C PHE A 4 44.81 4.04 -4.04
N LEU A 5 44.90 4.40 -5.32
CA LEU A 5 43.74 4.75 -6.14
C LEU A 5 42.78 3.55 -6.30
N ARG A 6 43.32 2.35 -6.54
CA ARG A 6 42.52 1.11 -6.64
C ARG A 6 41.82 0.77 -5.32
N PHE A 7 42.50 0.92 -4.19
CA PHE A 7 41.92 0.66 -2.88
C PHE A 7 40.77 1.64 -2.55
N SER A 8 40.96 2.92 -2.87
CA SER A 8 39.96 3.95 -2.65
C SER A 8 38.71 3.73 -3.51
N VAL A 9 38.87 3.30 -4.77
CA VAL A 9 37.75 2.95 -5.67
C VAL A 9 36.95 1.74 -5.14
N VAL A 10 37.63 0.71 -4.64
CA VAL A 10 36.96 -0.47 -4.07
C VAL A 10 36.17 -0.10 -2.82
N VAL A 11 36.75 0.68 -1.91
CA VAL A 11 36.05 1.15 -0.70
C VAL A 11 34.82 1.99 -1.06
N LEU A 12 34.95 2.89 -2.03
CA LEU A 12 33.81 3.70 -2.50
C LEU A 12 32.71 2.83 -3.13
N CYS A 13 33.07 1.85 -3.96
CA CYS A 13 32.11 0.90 -4.54
C CYS A 13 31.39 0.09 -3.47
N CYS A 14 32.13 -0.42 -2.48
CA CYS A 14 31.55 -1.14 -1.34
C CYS A 14 30.58 -0.25 -0.54
N MET A 15 30.94 1.01 -0.31
CA MET A 15 30.09 1.96 0.43
C MET A 15 28.80 2.28 -0.34
N LEU A 16 28.89 2.46 -1.66
CA LEU A 16 27.73 2.68 -2.53
C LEU A 16 26.80 1.46 -2.56
N LEU A 17 27.36 0.25 -2.63
CA LEU A 17 26.57 -0.99 -2.57
C LEU A 17 25.79 -1.09 -1.26
N VAL A 18 26.43 -0.85 -0.11
CA VAL A 18 25.77 -0.89 1.20
C VAL A 18 24.63 0.12 1.32
N CYS A 19 24.80 1.33 0.78
CA CYS A 19 23.74 2.34 0.77
C CYS A 19 22.50 1.90 -0.02
N ILE A 20 22.68 1.24 -1.17
CA ILE A 20 21.56 0.77 -2.00
C ILE A 20 20.75 -0.30 -1.26
N TYR A 21 21.43 -1.25 -0.59
CA TYR A 21 20.76 -2.30 0.17
C TYR A 21 19.97 -1.76 1.37
N ALA A 22 20.45 -0.72 2.04
CA ALA A 22 19.76 -0.12 3.18
C ALA A 22 18.40 0.51 2.80
N THR A 23 18.27 0.99 1.57
CA THR A 23 17.02 1.57 1.05
C THR A 23 16.01 0.53 0.53
N ALA A 24 16.36 -0.75 0.51
CA ALA A 24 15.51 -1.83 0.01
C ALA A 24 14.46 -2.31 1.04
N ALA A 25 14.30 -1.61 2.17
CA ALA A 25 13.26 -1.94 3.14
C ALA A 25 11.88 -1.70 2.52
N THR A 26 11.19 -2.78 2.18
CA THR A 26 9.82 -2.72 1.64
C THR A 26 8.90 -2.11 2.68
N ALA A 27 8.39 -0.91 2.41
CA ALA A 27 7.38 -0.29 3.26
C ALA A 27 6.15 -1.19 3.30
N LEU A 28 5.75 -1.62 4.49
CA LEU A 28 4.52 -2.38 4.66
C LEU A 28 3.31 -1.45 4.38
N PRO A 29 2.23 -1.97 3.78
CA PRO A 29 1.02 -1.19 3.62
C PRO A 29 0.43 -0.84 4.99
N ASN A 30 -0.12 0.35 5.12
CA ASN A 30 -0.95 0.70 6.28
C ASN A 30 -2.31 -0.01 6.16
N VAL A 31 -2.79 -0.56 7.27
CA VAL A 31 -4.08 -1.26 7.31
C VAL A 31 -5.04 -0.46 8.18
N ILE A 32 -6.19 -0.09 7.63
CA ILE A 32 -7.28 0.59 8.34
C ILE A 32 -8.49 -0.34 8.30
N VAL A 33 -9.03 -0.67 9.48
CA VAL A 33 -10.27 -1.46 9.62
C VAL A 33 -11.39 -0.53 10.08
N ILE A 34 -12.43 -0.40 9.26
CA ILE A 34 -13.63 0.38 9.58
C ILE A 34 -14.73 -0.62 9.89
N VAL A 35 -15.27 -0.56 11.10
CA VAL A 35 -16.38 -1.40 11.56
C VAL A 35 -17.56 -0.50 11.90
N ALA A 36 -18.74 -0.89 11.45
CA ALA A 36 -20.00 -0.27 11.82
C ALA A 36 -20.90 -1.33 12.45
N ASP A 37 -21.60 -0.93 13.51
CA ASP A 37 -22.60 -1.78 14.17
C ASP A 37 -23.86 -1.85 13.31
N ASP A 38 -24.49 -3.03 13.25
CA ASP A 38 -25.73 -3.31 12.50
C ASP A 38 -25.79 -2.84 11.03
N LEU A 39 -24.65 -2.61 10.36
CA LEU A 39 -24.62 -2.21 8.95
C LEU A 39 -24.67 -3.42 8.01
N GLY A 40 -25.76 -3.56 7.26
CA GLY A 40 -25.99 -4.63 6.31
C GLY A 40 -25.88 -4.21 4.83
N ALA A 41 -26.00 -5.20 3.93
CA ALA A 41 -26.04 -4.95 2.49
C ALA A 41 -27.29 -4.16 2.05
N ALA A 42 -28.37 -4.24 2.84
CA ALA A 42 -29.59 -3.46 2.64
C ALA A 42 -29.43 -1.96 2.97
N ASP A 43 -28.27 -1.55 3.50
CA ASP A 43 -28.01 -0.18 3.95
C ASP A 43 -27.00 0.57 3.06
N ILE A 44 -26.47 -0.06 2.00
CA ILE A 44 -25.36 0.49 1.21
C ILE A 44 -25.69 0.44 -0.30
N ASN A 45 -25.53 1.58 -0.97
CA ASN A 45 -25.92 1.76 -2.37
C ASN A 45 -25.18 0.84 -3.34
N CYS A 46 -23.88 0.58 -3.14
CA CYS A 46 -23.13 -0.35 -3.99
C CYS A 46 -23.69 -1.78 -4.00
N TYR A 47 -24.55 -2.16 -3.05
CA TYR A 47 -25.27 -3.44 -3.03
C TYR A 47 -26.68 -3.38 -3.64
N GLY A 48 -27.10 -2.26 -4.21
CA GLY A 48 -28.34 -2.10 -4.99
C GLY A 48 -29.41 -1.22 -4.35
N VAL A 49 -29.13 -0.63 -3.19
CA VAL A 49 -30.03 0.25 -2.45
C VAL A 49 -30.01 1.65 -3.05
N LYS A 50 -31.09 2.10 -3.69
CA LYS A 50 -31.08 3.34 -4.50
C LYS A 50 -31.44 4.62 -3.72
N ASP A 51 -32.00 4.44 -2.54
CA ASP A 51 -32.56 5.48 -1.68
C ASP A 51 -31.58 5.94 -0.58
N LEU A 52 -30.47 5.22 -0.39
CA LEU A 52 -29.41 5.59 0.54
C LEU A 52 -28.20 6.16 -0.21
N ILE A 53 -27.64 7.26 0.31
CA ILE A 53 -26.48 7.93 -0.29
C ILE A 53 -25.22 7.55 0.48
N THR A 54 -24.41 6.64 -0.08
CA THR A 54 -23.17 6.14 0.54
C THR A 54 -21.92 6.49 -0.27
N THR A 55 -21.79 7.74 -0.71
CA THR A 55 -20.76 8.21 -1.67
C THR A 55 -19.33 7.74 -1.38
N ASN A 56 -18.90 7.69 -0.12
CA ASN A 56 -17.55 7.25 0.23
C ASN A 56 -17.38 5.73 0.13
N LEU A 57 -18.39 4.96 0.56
CA LEU A 57 -18.39 3.50 0.43
C LEU A 57 -18.53 3.08 -1.03
N ASP A 58 -19.33 3.82 -1.82
CA ASP A 58 -19.52 3.58 -3.25
C ASP A 58 -18.21 3.78 -4.02
N LYS A 59 -17.49 4.88 -3.72
CA LYS A 59 -16.15 5.13 -4.29
C LYS A 59 -15.17 4.04 -3.89
N LEU A 60 -15.16 3.64 -2.61
CA LEU A 60 -14.26 2.60 -2.10
C LEU A 60 -14.50 1.26 -2.82
N ALA A 61 -15.77 0.88 -2.99
CA ALA A 61 -16.15 -0.32 -3.73
C ALA A 61 -15.79 -0.24 -5.21
N ALA A 62 -15.97 0.92 -5.86
CA ALA A 62 -15.64 1.12 -7.27
C ALA A 62 -14.12 1.14 -7.54
N SER A 63 -13.31 1.65 -6.61
CA SER A 63 -11.84 1.68 -6.73
C SER A 63 -11.16 0.40 -6.23
N GLY A 64 -11.91 -0.52 -5.63
CA GLY A 64 -11.38 -1.65 -4.89
C GLY A 64 -12.12 -2.95 -5.21
N LEU A 65 -12.34 -3.74 -4.16
CA LEU A 65 -13.05 -5.01 -4.23
C LEU A 65 -14.35 -4.91 -3.42
N GLN A 66 -15.44 -5.40 -3.98
CA GLN A 66 -16.72 -5.57 -3.31
C GLN A 66 -17.01 -7.06 -3.12
N PHE A 67 -17.32 -7.47 -1.89
CA PHE A 67 -17.64 -8.86 -1.56
C PHE A 67 -19.15 -9.09 -1.64
N LYS A 68 -19.61 -10.07 -2.42
CA LYS A 68 -21.02 -10.44 -2.54
C LYS A 68 -21.20 -11.88 -2.05
N ASN A 69 -22.26 -12.14 -1.28
CA ASN A 69 -22.68 -13.51 -0.99
C ASN A 69 -23.59 -14.00 -2.13
N ASN A 70 -23.29 -15.19 -2.67
CA ASN A 70 -24.19 -15.94 -3.53
C ASN A 70 -25.15 -16.79 -2.70
#